data_AF-A0A6A5R213-F1
#
_entry.id   AF-A0A6A5R213-F1
#
_cell.length_a   1.000
_cell.length_b   1.000
_cell.length_c   1.000
_cell.angle_alpha   90.00
_cell.angle_beta   90.00
_cell.angle_gamma   90.00
#
_symmetry.space_group_name_H-M   'P 1'
#
loop_
_entity.id
_entity.type
_entity.pdbx_description
1 polymer ?
#
loop_
_entity_poly.entity_id
_entity_poly.type
_entity_poly.pdbx_seq_one_letter_code
_entity_poly.pdbx_strand_id
1 'polypeptide(L)'
;MEHMAEEASAKDRTGWFKRTQWDEHLQAYPSWRLLAYAIRMPGKEEPQLQRAVQLVEELVEDAVQGLSTLSLETLRWLRSAQAQEINVPPFSCMQNPSSQLRAARLWARLICYCLRTVAAEAAEAEGEVSTLGAIARLFPWHGKQKLAATRLWELMNSNSSDSSSSSSSSERTAYPR
;
A
#
# COMPACT_ATOMS: atom_id res chain seq x y z
N MET A 1 18.61 10.83 -15.47
CA MET A 1 18.04 10.06 -14.34
C MET A 1 18.30 10.76 -13.03
N GLU A 2 19.52 11.24 -12.80
CA GLU A 2 19.87 12.16 -11.71
C GLU A 2 18.82 13.28 -11.58
N HIS A 3 18.58 14.03 -12.65
CA HIS A 3 17.73 15.23 -12.64
C HIS A 3 16.31 15.07 -12.03
N MET A 4 15.58 13.95 -12.21
CA MET A 4 14.20 13.84 -11.67
C MET A 4 14.16 13.39 -10.21
N ALA A 5 14.98 12.40 -9.83
CA ALA A 5 15.08 11.97 -8.43
C ALA A 5 15.73 13.07 -7.59
N GLU A 6 16.73 13.75 -8.15
CA GLU A 6 17.37 14.92 -7.57
C GLU A 6 16.41 16.11 -7.46
N GLU A 7 15.60 16.40 -8.48
CA GLU A 7 14.54 17.41 -8.37
C GLU A 7 13.50 17.07 -7.30
N ALA A 8 13.08 15.80 -7.20
CA ALA A 8 12.11 15.36 -6.20
C ALA A 8 12.70 15.46 -4.78
N SER A 9 13.95 15.05 -4.61
CA SER A 9 14.72 15.18 -3.36
C SER A 9 14.95 16.65 -2.99
N ALA A 10 15.32 17.51 -3.95
CA ALA A 10 15.50 18.94 -3.73
C ALA A 10 14.20 19.67 -3.34
N LYS A 11 13.05 19.16 -3.81
CA LYS A 11 11.72 19.66 -3.42
C LYS A 11 11.22 19.06 -2.10
N ASP A 12 11.90 18.05 -1.55
CA ASP A 12 11.52 17.43 -0.28
C ASP A 12 11.95 18.29 0.91
N ARG A 13 10.96 18.93 1.55
CA ARG A 13 11.17 19.76 2.75
C ARG A 13 11.10 18.95 4.05
N THR A 14 10.81 17.66 3.97
CA THR A 14 10.54 16.78 5.12
C THR A 14 11.73 15.89 5.50
N GLY A 15 12.76 15.82 4.65
CA GLY A 15 13.91 14.93 4.85
C GLY A 15 13.57 13.45 4.67
N TRP A 16 12.41 13.16 4.09
CA TRP A 16 11.90 11.82 3.84
C TRP A 16 12.77 11.04 2.87
N PHE A 17 13.19 11.65 1.76
CA PHE A 17 14.09 11.01 0.78
C PHE A 17 15.39 10.56 1.46
N LYS A 18 16.02 11.45 2.24
CA LYS A 18 17.24 11.12 2.99
C LYS A 18 17.04 10.00 4.00
N ARG A 19 15.90 9.98 4.71
CA ARG A 19 15.60 8.95 5.72
C ARG A 19 15.35 7.58 5.08
N THR A 20 14.74 7.56 3.91
CA THR A 20 14.27 6.32 3.27
C THR A 20 15.18 5.84 2.15
N GLN A 21 16.18 6.64 1.75
CA GLN A 21 17.11 6.36 0.65
C GLN A 21 16.38 6.08 -0.68
N TRP A 22 15.20 6.68 -0.86
CA TRP A 22 14.41 6.49 -2.07
C TRP A 22 15.04 7.17 -3.30
N ASP A 23 15.87 8.19 -3.09
CA ASP A 23 16.68 8.81 -4.14
C ASP A 23 17.67 7.81 -4.74
N GLU A 24 18.47 7.14 -3.90
CA GLU A 24 19.42 6.11 -4.34
C GLU A 24 18.69 4.96 -5.05
N HIS A 25 17.57 4.53 -4.48
CA HIS A 25 16.73 3.48 -5.07
C HIS A 25 16.19 3.83 -6.45
N LEU A 26 15.60 5.01 -6.61
CA LEU A 26 15.01 5.43 -7.87
C LEU A 26 16.09 5.64 -8.94
N GLN A 27 17.31 6.00 -8.55
CA GLN A 27 18.47 6.11 -9.44
C GLN A 27 19.04 4.76 -9.85
N ALA A 28 18.94 3.74 -8.99
CA ALA A 28 19.41 2.38 -9.28
C ALA A 28 18.58 1.68 -10.39
N TYR A 29 17.42 2.22 -10.77
CA TYR A 29 16.55 1.60 -11.75
C TYR A 29 16.89 1.96 -13.20
N PRO A 30 17.20 0.96 -14.05
CA PRO A 30 17.56 1.21 -15.45
C PRO A 30 16.35 1.55 -16.34
N SER A 31 15.11 1.28 -15.91
CA SER A 31 13.91 1.46 -16.74
C SER A 31 12.70 1.96 -15.95
N TRP A 32 12.32 3.22 -16.20
CA TRP A 32 11.11 3.82 -15.64
C TRP A 32 9.82 3.12 -16.12
N ARG A 33 9.85 2.45 -17.29
CA ARG A 33 8.69 1.68 -17.78
C ARG A 33 8.39 0.51 -16.86
N LEU A 34 9.44 -0.13 -16.34
CA LEU A 34 9.30 -1.25 -15.41
C LEU A 34 8.80 -0.75 -14.05
N LEU A 35 9.30 0.39 -13.56
CA LEU A 35 8.78 1.01 -12.35
C LEU A 35 7.32 1.45 -12.51
N ALA A 36 6.97 2.11 -13.61
CA ALA A 36 5.60 2.52 -13.93
C ALA A 36 4.66 1.30 -13.99
N TYR A 37 5.14 0.20 -14.58
CA TYR A 37 4.44 -1.08 -14.56
C TYR A 37 4.31 -1.67 -13.16
N ALA A 38 5.32 -1.54 -12.29
CA ALA A 38 5.30 -2.06 -10.94
C ALA A 38 4.36 -1.27 -10.00
N ILE A 39 4.24 0.05 -10.17
CA ILE A 39 3.38 0.93 -9.33
C ILE A 39 1.92 1.04 -9.84
N ARG A 40 1.61 0.51 -11.03
CA ARG A 40 0.29 0.67 -11.63
C ARG A 40 -0.80 0.02 -10.76
N MET A 41 -2.04 0.46 -10.94
CA MET A 41 -3.19 -0.20 -10.33
C MET A 41 -3.33 -1.64 -10.85
N PRO A 42 -3.77 -2.58 -10.01
CA PRO A 42 -3.93 -3.97 -10.41
C PRO A 42 -5.00 -4.17 -11.48
N GLY A 43 -4.72 -5.09 -12.40
CA GLY A 43 -5.68 -5.54 -13.41
C GLY A 43 -6.53 -6.71 -12.93
N LYS A 44 -7.34 -7.29 -13.82
CA LYS A 44 -8.14 -8.50 -13.52
C LYS A 44 -7.27 -9.72 -13.21
N GLU A 45 -6.05 -9.75 -13.73
CA GLU A 45 -5.08 -10.82 -13.52
C GLU A 45 -4.45 -10.82 -12.11
N GLU A 46 -4.72 -9.79 -11.28
CA GLU A 46 -4.12 -9.64 -9.95
C GLU A 46 -5.21 -9.49 -8.87
N PRO A 47 -6.08 -10.50 -8.67
CA PRO A 47 -7.24 -10.40 -7.79
C PRO A 47 -6.87 -10.13 -6.32
N GLN A 48 -5.74 -10.66 -5.85
CA GLN A 48 -5.23 -10.39 -4.49
C GLN A 48 -4.85 -8.92 -4.32
N LEU A 49 -4.23 -8.32 -5.33
CA LEU A 49 -3.90 -6.90 -5.30
C LEU A 49 -5.15 -6.02 -5.45
N GLN A 50 -6.16 -6.45 -6.22
CA GLN A 50 -7.46 -5.76 -6.24
C GLN A 50 -8.10 -5.73 -4.85
N ARG A 51 -8.01 -6.85 -4.11
CA ARG A 51 -8.47 -6.90 -2.72
C ARG A 51 -7.66 -5.97 -1.82
N ALA A 52 -6.33 -5.94 -1.98
CA ALA A 52 -5.49 -5.00 -1.24
C ALA A 52 -5.87 -3.53 -1.50
N VAL A 53 -6.18 -3.16 -2.75
CA VAL A 53 -6.66 -1.81 -3.09
C VAL A 53 -7.94 -1.48 -2.35
N GLN A 54 -8.93 -2.39 -2.38
CA GLN A 54 -10.21 -2.19 -1.68
C GLN A 54 -9.99 -1.98 -0.18
N LEU A 55 -9.20 -2.84 0.45
CA LEU A 55 -8.88 -2.73 1.88
C LEU A 55 -8.19 -1.41 2.24
N VAL A 56 -7.32 -0.90 1.36
CA VAL A 56 -6.64 0.39 1.57
C VAL A 56 -7.61 1.56 1.40
N GLU A 57 -8.49 1.51 0.39
CA GLU A 57 -9.52 2.53 0.20
C GLU A 57 -10.48 2.56 1.40
N GLU A 58 -10.96 1.40 1.87
CA GLU A 58 -11.78 1.24 3.08
C GLU A 58 -11.05 1.75 4.34
N LEU A 59 -9.79 1.33 4.56
CA LEU A 59 -8.99 1.75 5.71
C LEU A 59 -8.83 3.27 5.78
N VAL A 60 -8.56 3.92 4.64
CA VAL A 60 -8.40 5.38 4.60
C VAL A 60 -9.74 6.07 4.84
N GLU A 61 -10.84 5.54 4.28
CA GLU A 61 -12.18 6.05 4.55
C GLU A 61 -12.53 5.97 6.04
N ASP A 62 -12.39 4.80 6.64
CA ASP A 62 -12.67 4.56 8.07
C ASP A 62 -11.78 5.43 8.97
N ALA A 63 -10.50 5.55 8.66
CA ALA A 63 -9.58 6.39 9.43
C ALA A 63 -9.98 7.87 9.38
N VAL A 64 -10.41 8.36 8.22
CA VAL A 64 -10.84 9.75 8.03
C VAL A 64 -12.18 10.00 8.73
N GLN A 65 -13.16 9.10 8.60
CA GLN A 65 -14.43 9.19 9.31
C GLN A 65 -14.23 9.15 10.83
N GLY A 66 -13.31 8.30 11.30
CA GLY A 66 -12.91 8.16 12.70
C GLY A 66 -12.34 9.43 13.32
N LEU A 67 -11.80 10.38 12.53
CA LEU A 67 -11.30 11.66 13.05
C LEU A 67 -12.39 12.45 13.80
N SER A 68 -13.66 12.30 13.40
CA SER A 68 -14.79 12.96 14.06
C SER A 68 -15.03 12.46 15.50
N THR A 69 -14.49 11.28 15.84
CA THR A 69 -14.63 10.66 17.17
C THR A 69 -13.52 11.07 18.14
N LEU A 70 -12.46 11.71 17.63
CA LEU A 70 -11.30 12.11 18.44
C LEU A 70 -11.55 13.42 19.20
N SER A 71 -10.87 13.58 20.33
CA SER A 71 -10.90 14.84 21.08
C SER A 71 -10.21 15.97 20.30
N LEU A 72 -10.63 17.22 20.54
CA LEU A 72 -10.02 18.40 19.93
C LEU A 72 -8.51 18.48 20.19
N GLU A 73 -8.07 18.09 21.39
CA GLU A 73 -6.65 18.04 21.76
C GLU A 73 -5.89 17.03 20.89
N THR A 74 -6.43 15.83 20.70
CA THR A 74 -5.83 14.80 19.83
C THR A 74 -5.70 15.30 18.38
N LEU A 75 -6.74 15.96 17.87
CA LEU A 75 -6.72 16.53 16.52
C LEU A 75 -5.66 17.64 16.37
N ARG A 76 -5.42 18.44 17.41
CA ARG A 76 -4.34 19.44 17.40
C ARG A 76 -2.95 18.81 17.42
N TRP A 77 -2.78 17.73 18.19
CA TRP A 77 -1.56 16.93 18.20
C TRP A 77 -1.28 16.30 16.84
N LEU A 78 -2.29 15.71 16.20
CA LEU A 78 -2.15 15.11 14.87
C LEU A 78 -1.72 16.11 13.79
N ARG A 79 -2.09 17.39 13.92
CA ARG A 79 -1.65 18.45 13.00
C ARG A 79 -0.25 18.98 13.34
N SER A 80 0.31 18.65 14.49
CA SER A 80 1.61 19.18 14.86
C SER A 80 2.73 18.50 14.07
N ALA A 81 3.62 19.33 13.53
CA ALA A 81 4.86 18.87 12.92
C ALA A 81 5.95 18.55 13.97
N GLN A 82 5.78 19.03 15.20
CA GLN A 82 6.75 18.87 16.28
C GLN A 82 6.14 18.07 17.44
N ALA A 83 6.89 17.12 17.98
CA ALA A 83 6.39 16.26 19.06
C ALA A 83 6.19 17.01 20.39
N GLN A 84 6.83 18.17 20.56
CA GLN A 84 6.83 18.94 21.80
C GLN A 84 5.84 20.11 21.79
N GLU A 85 5.29 20.48 20.64
CA GLU A 85 4.44 21.66 20.48
C GLU A 85 3.09 21.27 19.91
N ILE A 86 2.00 21.78 20.47
CA ILE A 86 0.64 21.55 19.96
C ILE A 86 0.34 22.56 18.86
N ASN A 87 -0.25 22.11 17.75
CA ASN A 87 -0.73 23.02 16.71
C ASN A 87 -2.04 23.69 17.15
N VAL A 88 -2.17 25.01 17.01
CA VAL A 88 -3.36 25.74 17.44
C VAL A 88 -4.62 25.31 16.66
N PRO A 89 -4.62 25.33 15.32
CA PRO A 89 -5.72 24.75 14.55
C PRO A 89 -5.74 23.22 14.65
N PRO A 90 -6.92 22.60 14.84
CA PRO A 90 -7.04 21.15 14.81
C PRO A 90 -6.79 20.59 13.41
N PHE A 91 -6.38 19.33 13.33
CA PHE A 91 -6.40 18.56 12.08
C PHE A 91 -7.86 18.44 11.60
N SER A 92 -8.09 18.73 10.32
CA SER A 92 -9.43 18.75 9.72
C SER A 92 -9.57 17.66 8.66
N CYS A 93 -10.73 17.03 8.62
CA CYS A 93 -11.10 16.09 7.57
C CYS A 93 -11.05 16.78 6.20
N MET A 94 -10.55 16.06 5.20
CA MET A 94 -10.64 16.48 3.81
C MET A 94 -12.11 16.49 3.40
N GLN A 95 -12.64 17.66 3.04
CA GLN A 95 -14.07 17.81 2.72
C GLN A 95 -14.45 17.28 1.33
N ASN A 96 -13.45 17.00 0.48
CA ASN A 96 -13.66 16.54 -0.88
C ASN A 96 -13.38 15.03 -1.00
N PRO A 97 -14.42 14.18 -1.14
CA PRO A 97 -14.27 12.74 -1.27
C PRO A 97 -13.38 12.31 -2.45
N SER A 98 -13.38 13.09 -3.54
CA SER A 98 -12.54 12.79 -4.71
C SER A 98 -11.05 12.98 -4.42
N SER A 99 -10.69 13.97 -3.61
CA SER A 99 -9.30 14.20 -3.20
C SER A 99 -8.83 13.15 -2.21
N GLN A 100 -9.70 12.71 -1.31
CA GLN A 100 -9.41 11.62 -0.37
C GLN A 100 -9.20 10.30 -1.10
N LEU A 101 -10.11 9.95 -2.01
CA LEU A 101 -9.96 8.76 -2.85
C LEU A 101 -8.66 8.79 -3.67
N ARG A 102 -8.26 9.97 -4.16
CA ARG A 102 -6.97 10.13 -4.85
C ARG A 102 -5.79 9.85 -3.93
N ALA A 103 -5.80 10.34 -2.70
CA ALA A 103 -4.78 10.06 -1.71
C ALA A 103 -4.74 8.57 -1.32
N ALA A 104 -5.91 7.96 -1.08
CA ALA A 104 -6.03 6.52 -0.83
C ALA A 104 -5.44 5.70 -1.98
N ARG A 105 -5.71 6.07 -3.23
CA ARG A 105 -5.14 5.40 -4.41
C ARG A 105 -3.63 5.58 -4.57
N LEU A 106 -3.05 6.68 -4.07
CA LEU A 106 -1.59 6.80 -4.02
C LEU A 106 -0.99 5.79 -3.04
N TRP A 107 -1.59 5.65 -1.86
CA TRP A 107 -1.23 4.60 -0.89
C TRP A 107 -1.42 3.20 -1.46
N ALA A 108 -2.54 2.96 -2.14
CA ALA A 108 -2.84 1.66 -2.75
C ALA A 108 -1.79 1.28 -3.82
N ARG A 109 -1.33 2.24 -4.63
CA ARG A 109 -0.23 2.01 -5.59
C ARG A 109 1.07 1.64 -4.90
N LEU A 110 1.43 2.34 -3.81
CA LEU A 110 2.61 2.02 -3.03
C LEU A 110 2.53 0.61 -2.45
N ILE A 111 1.38 0.25 -1.87
CA ILE A 111 1.15 -1.08 -1.29
C ILE A 111 1.21 -2.16 -2.37
N CYS A 112 0.56 -1.96 -3.52
CA CYS A 112 0.66 -2.88 -4.65
C CYS A 112 2.11 -3.05 -5.12
N TYR A 113 2.89 -1.96 -5.17
CA TYR A 113 4.30 -2.02 -5.52
C TYR A 113 5.10 -2.88 -4.54
N CYS A 114 4.94 -2.65 -3.23
CA CYS A 114 5.57 -3.45 -2.17
C CYS A 114 5.17 -4.93 -2.23
N LEU A 115 3.92 -5.24 -2.55
CA LEU A 115 3.45 -6.61 -2.65
C LEU A 115 3.96 -7.32 -3.90
N ARG A 116 4.04 -6.60 -5.03
CA ARG A 116 4.66 -7.13 -6.26
C ARG A 116 6.13 -7.41 -6.10
N THR A 117 6.87 -6.61 -5.31
CA THR A 117 8.27 -6.92 -5.03
C THR A 117 8.39 -8.19 -4.20
N VAL A 118 7.60 -8.33 -3.13
CA VAL A 118 7.55 -9.59 -2.36
C VAL A 118 7.19 -10.79 -3.24
N ALA A 119 6.16 -10.66 -4.07
CA ALA A 119 5.72 -11.73 -4.98
C ALA A 119 6.81 -12.13 -5.98
N ALA A 120 7.53 -11.14 -6.51
CA ALA A 120 8.63 -11.39 -7.44
C ALA A 120 9.83 -12.09 -6.76
N GLU A 121 10.18 -11.75 -5.51
CA GLU A 121 11.21 -12.47 -4.77
C GLU A 121 10.78 -13.92 -4.48
N ALA A 122 9.52 -14.15 -4.14
CA ALA A 122 8.98 -15.49 -3.91
C ALA A 122 9.04 -16.34 -5.18
N ALA A 123 8.58 -15.80 -6.31
CA ALA A 123 8.64 -16.47 -7.60
C ALA A 123 10.09 -16.82 -8.00
N GLU A 124 11.06 -15.92 -7.78
CA GLU A 124 12.47 -16.21 -8.04
C GLU A 124 13.05 -17.29 -7.14
N ALA A 125 12.63 -17.36 -5.87
CA ALA A 125 13.04 -18.42 -4.95
C ALA A 125 12.50 -19.80 -5.38
N GLU A 126 11.37 -19.82 -6.08
CA GLU A 126 10.77 -21.01 -6.69
C GLU A 126 11.37 -21.34 -8.08
N GLY A 127 12.31 -20.50 -8.57
CA GLY A 127 12.99 -20.68 -9.85
C GLY A 127 12.26 -20.08 -11.05
N GLU A 128 11.18 -19.33 -10.84
CA GLU A 128 10.46 -18.63 -11.90
C GLU A 128 11.14 -17.31 -12.29
N VAL A 129 11.19 -17.02 -13.58
CA VAL A 129 11.75 -15.76 -14.09
C VAL A 129 10.70 -14.66 -13.98
N SER A 130 10.84 -13.80 -12.97
CA SER A 130 9.99 -12.62 -12.81
C SER A 130 10.58 -11.39 -13.49
N THR A 131 9.79 -10.74 -14.35
CA THR A 131 10.13 -9.43 -14.94
C THR A 131 10.41 -8.37 -13.88
N LEU A 132 9.81 -8.52 -12.70
CA LEU A 132 9.97 -7.61 -11.55
C LEU A 132 11.07 -8.06 -10.58
N GLY A 133 11.75 -9.17 -10.84
CA GLY A 133 12.78 -9.71 -9.95
C GLY A 133 13.93 -8.74 -9.67
N ALA A 134 14.42 -8.05 -10.72
CA ALA A 134 15.42 -7.00 -10.56
C ALA A 134 14.92 -5.81 -9.71
N ILE A 135 13.62 -5.48 -9.81
CA ILE A 135 12.99 -4.45 -8.98
C ILE A 135 12.95 -4.90 -7.51
N ALA A 136 12.59 -6.14 -7.29
CA ALA A 136 12.42 -6.66 -5.96
C ALA A 136 13.73 -6.70 -5.17
N ARG A 137 14.83 -7.15 -5.82
CA ARG A 137 16.17 -7.21 -5.20
C ARG A 137 16.72 -5.83 -4.79
N LEU A 138 16.39 -4.80 -5.56
CA LEU A 138 16.88 -3.44 -5.31
C LEU A 138 16.00 -2.67 -4.33
N PHE A 139 14.84 -3.21 -3.93
CA PHE A 139 13.91 -2.50 -3.06
C PHE A 139 14.51 -2.21 -1.66
N PRO A 140 14.57 -0.94 -1.22
CA PRO A 140 15.22 -0.53 0.02
C PRO A 140 14.27 -0.79 1.19
N TRP A 141 14.14 -2.05 1.58
CA TRP A 141 13.36 -2.40 2.75
C TRP A 141 14.04 -1.87 4.02
N HIS A 142 13.28 -1.15 4.85
CA HIS A 142 13.77 -0.61 6.12
C HIS A 142 13.09 -1.27 7.32
N GLY A 143 13.87 -1.61 8.35
CA GLY A 143 13.35 -2.17 9.60
C GLY A 143 12.49 -3.42 9.39
N LYS A 144 11.22 -3.37 9.82
CA LYS A 144 10.27 -4.50 9.74
C LYS A 144 9.36 -4.47 8.51
N GLN A 145 9.61 -3.58 7.55
CA GLN A 145 8.74 -3.39 6.38
C GLN A 145 8.62 -4.66 5.53
N LYS A 146 9.75 -5.31 5.20
CA LYS A 146 9.75 -6.54 4.39
C LYS A 146 8.92 -7.64 5.06
N LEU A 147 9.16 -7.88 6.35
CA LEU A 147 8.41 -8.87 7.13
C LEU A 147 6.91 -8.58 7.13
N ALA A 148 6.50 -7.33 7.28
CA ALA A 148 5.09 -6.94 7.25
C ALA A 148 4.48 -7.17 5.85
N ALA A 149 5.19 -6.82 4.78
CA ALA A 149 4.74 -7.03 3.41
C ALA A 149 4.65 -8.53 3.06
N THR A 150 5.63 -9.35 3.47
CA THR A 150 5.61 -10.81 3.29
C THR A 150 4.42 -11.44 4.00
N ARG A 151 4.20 -11.10 5.28
CA ARG A 151 3.03 -11.60 6.03
C ARG A 151 1.71 -11.20 5.39
N LEU A 152 1.60 -9.94 4.93
CA LEU A 152 0.40 -9.48 4.25
C LEU A 152 0.15 -10.27 2.95
N TRP A 153 1.21 -10.51 2.17
CA TRP A 153 1.14 -11.34 0.95
C TRP A 153 0.66 -12.77 1.25
N GLU A 154 1.22 -13.42 2.25
CA GLU A 154 0.83 -14.77 2.71
C GLU A 154 -0.64 -14.83 3.14
N LEU A 155 -1.11 -13.86 3.94
CA LEU A 155 -2.49 -13.79 4.41
C LEU A 155 -3.49 -13.61 3.27
N MET A 156 -3.16 -12.77 2.29
CA MET A 156 -4.03 -12.58 1.12
C MET A 156 -4.11 -13.83 0.24
N ASN A 157 -3.03 -14.58 0.12
CA ASN A 157 -3.03 -15.84 -0.64
C ASN A 157 -3.77 -16.96 0.11
N SER A 158 -3.65 -17.00 1.43
CA SER A 158 -4.32 -18.01 2.28
C SER A 158 -5.84 -17.87 2.23
N ASN A 159 -6.37 -16.64 2.31
CA ASN A 159 -7.82 -16.37 2.23
C ASN A 159 -8.43 -16.74 0.85
N SER A 160 -7.60 -16.87 -0.19
CA SER A 160 -8.08 -17.27 -1.51
C SER A 160 -8.35 -18.78 -1.59
N SER A 161 -7.66 -19.59 -0.79
CA SER A 161 -7.82 -21.05 -0.75
C SER A 161 -9.09 -21.50 -0.02
N ASP A 162 -9.46 -20.82 1.07
CA ASP A 162 -10.61 -21.22 1.90
C ASP A 162 -11.97 -20.94 1.25
N SER A 163 -12.04 -19.94 0.36
CA SER A 163 -13.25 -19.55 -0.36
C SER A 163 -13.74 -20.61 -1.37
N SER A 164 -12.92 -21.62 -1.67
CA SER A 164 -13.22 -22.67 -2.65
C SER A 164 -13.93 -23.89 -2.07
N SER A 165 -14.10 -23.95 -0.73
CA SER A 165 -14.56 -25.16 -0.03
C SER A 165 -16.02 -25.13 0.44
N SER A 166 -16.71 -24.00 0.35
CA SER A 166 -18.08 -23.83 0.88
C SER A 166 -19.16 -23.75 -0.20
N SER A 167 -19.22 -24.73 -1.10
CA SER A 167 -20.32 -24.87 -2.07
C SER A 167 -20.56 -26.32 -2.47
N SER A 168 -21.01 -27.16 -1.55
CA SER A 168 -21.94 -28.27 -1.86
C SER A 168 -22.48 -28.89 -0.57
N SER A 169 -23.74 -28.59 -0.26
CA SER A 169 -24.74 -29.50 0.34
C SER A 169 -25.80 -28.69 1.07
N SER A 170 -26.86 -28.34 0.37
CA SER A 170 -28.17 -28.08 0.97
C SER A 170 -29.23 -28.23 -0.11
N GLU A 171 -29.73 -29.44 -0.28
CA GLU A 171 -31.04 -29.64 -0.90
C GLU A 171 -31.85 -30.69 -0.14
N ARG A 172 -33.07 -30.26 0.21
CA ARG A 172 -34.30 -31.00 0.53
C ARG A 172 -34.48 -31.56 1.94
N THR A 173 -35.27 -30.80 2.71
CA THR A 173 -36.33 -31.40 3.53
C THR A 173 -37.68 -30.84 3.08
N ALA A 174 -38.50 -31.72 2.54
CA ALA A 174 -39.90 -31.48 2.19
C ALA A 174 -40.78 -31.54 3.45
N TYR A 175 -41.76 -30.63 3.56
CA TYR A 175 -42.80 -30.66 4.59
C TYR A 175 -43.98 -31.54 4.15
N PRO A 176 -44.57 -32.37 5.04
CA PRO A 176 -45.83 -33.03 4.78
C PRO A 176 -47.03 -32.17 5.20
N ARG A 177 -48.19 -32.47 4.61
CA ARG A 177 -49.50 -31.86 4.87
C ARG A 177 -50.12 -32.31 6.19
#